data_AF-A0A3M6JUH7-F1
#
_entry.id   AF-A0A3M6JUH7-F1
#
_cell.length_a   1.000
_cell.length_b   1.000
_cell.length_c   1.000
_cell.angle_alpha   90.00
_cell.angle_beta   90.00
_cell.angle_gamma   90.00
#
_symmetry.space_group_name_H-M   'P 1'
#
loop_
_entity.id
_entity.type
_entity.pdbx_description
1 polymer ?
#
loop_
_entity_poly.entity_id
_entity_poly.type
_entity_poly.pdbx_seq_one_letter_code
_entity_poly.pdbx_strand_id
1 'polypeptide(L)'
;DASETISKTIKHVPLAVGSEIPFKIKFPELKSNIPVLVNPELTFEKTIKDEIPIQVLYDKTLIKHDDGHITGKIQNTGNQTIYYPKLFAVVHGYDRVLDITQNIEFIEKIEPGEILDFTMYPDPAITEDVFYYSCFGPVDMSVVPISVEKNEGKFDLRYDSPGTFFYDAKYDEQGTALTIRSTNSYPFPTYANFEFPPISGNEKFSVTINGEPIDFIQSMDQMGYWHVAFDVEPQSQGILEISGFDKGLPPDMPLVPMWVKQSGDWWSTGQIVDSEFLEGIKFLVDTQIIEISTLESSSSSDLKIPQWTKTVVGWWNEEQISDDEFLIIIKNLIEREIIVV
;
A
#
# COMPACT_ATOMS: atom_id res chain seq x y z
N ASP A 1 11.64 -41.41 -10.83
CA ASP A 1 12.15 -40.66 -9.66
C ASP A 1 12.30 -39.17 -9.95
N ALA A 2 11.22 -38.51 -10.37
CA ALA A 2 11.23 -37.07 -10.63
C ALA A 2 10.61 -36.35 -9.42
N SER A 3 11.36 -36.25 -8.33
CA SER A 3 11.00 -35.38 -7.21
C SER A 3 11.33 -33.94 -7.60
N GLU A 4 10.32 -33.08 -7.69
CA GLU A 4 10.50 -31.64 -7.88
C GLU A 4 10.35 -30.92 -6.53
N THR A 5 11.38 -30.17 -6.13
CA THR A 5 11.33 -29.30 -4.96
C THR A 5 10.92 -27.91 -5.40
N ILE A 6 9.84 -27.38 -4.83
CA ILE A 6 9.37 -26.01 -5.05
C ILE A 6 9.79 -25.18 -3.85
N SER A 7 10.58 -24.13 -4.10
CA SER A 7 10.93 -23.15 -3.08
C SER A 7 10.35 -21.79 -3.48
N LYS A 8 9.67 -21.13 -2.53
CA LYS A 8 9.10 -19.80 -2.72
C LYS A 8 9.34 -18.96 -1.48
N THR A 9 10.06 -17.85 -1.63
CA THR A 9 10.12 -16.83 -0.60
C THR A 9 8.88 -15.96 -0.70
N ILE A 10 8.13 -15.85 0.40
CA ILE A 10 6.95 -14.98 0.49
C ILE A 10 7.33 -13.83 1.41
N LYS A 11 7.39 -12.62 0.85
CA LYS A 11 7.47 -11.40 1.65
C LYS A 11 6.06 -11.01 2.06
N HIS A 12 5.81 -10.97 3.35
CA HIS A 12 4.53 -10.59 3.93
C HIS A 12 4.76 -9.49 4.97
N VAL A 13 3.72 -8.71 5.29
CA VAL A 13 3.76 -7.86 6.49
C VAL A 13 4.04 -8.71 7.74
N PRO A 14 4.78 -8.17 8.73
CA PRO A 14 5.10 -8.90 9.96
C PRO A 14 3.85 -9.42 10.67
N LEU A 15 3.98 -10.63 11.22
CA LEU A 15 2.94 -11.34 11.96
C LEU A 15 3.19 -11.22 13.46
N ALA A 16 2.16 -10.83 14.21
CA ALA A 16 2.18 -10.93 15.66
C ALA A 16 2.21 -12.41 16.11
N VAL A 17 2.71 -12.65 17.32
CA VAL A 17 2.81 -14.01 17.87
C VAL A 17 1.40 -14.58 18.08
N GLY A 18 1.13 -15.73 17.46
CA GLY A 18 -0.20 -16.37 17.52
C GLY A 18 -1.19 -15.88 16.46
N SER A 19 -0.78 -14.95 15.61
CA SER A 19 -1.52 -14.54 14.41
C SER A 19 -1.05 -15.34 13.19
N GLU A 20 -1.96 -15.59 12.27
CA GLU A 20 -1.69 -16.28 11.01
C GLU A 20 -2.17 -15.40 9.87
N ILE A 21 -1.34 -15.19 8.84
CA ILE A 21 -1.79 -14.61 7.58
C ILE A 21 -1.67 -15.68 6.51
N PRO A 22 -2.79 -16.07 5.90
CA PRO A 22 -2.78 -17.13 4.92
C PRO A 22 -2.18 -16.65 3.58
N PHE A 23 -1.49 -17.55 2.88
CA PHE A 23 -0.87 -17.28 1.57
C PHE A 23 -1.07 -18.45 0.61
N LYS A 24 -1.11 -18.17 -0.69
CA LYS A 24 -1.33 -19.19 -1.74
C LYS A 24 0.00 -19.61 -2.40
N ILE A 25 0.21 -20.92 -2.55
CA ILE A 25 1.30 -21.54 -3.32
C ILE A 25 0.68 -22.36 -4.45
N LYS A 26 1.22 -22.23 -5.67
CA LYS A 26 0.80 -22.99 -6.85
C LYS A 26 1.78 -24.12 -7.11
N PHE A 27 1.28 -25.34 -7.19
CA PHE A 27 2.05 -26.51 -7.60
C PHE A 27 1.97 -26.68 -9.14
N PRO A 28 3.06 -27.11 -9.80
CA PRO A 28 3.01 -27.51 -11.20
C PRO A 28 2.14 -28.76 -11.36
N GLU A 29 1.56 -28.90 -12.55
CA GLU A 29 0.77 -30.08 -12.89
C GLU A 29 1.67 -31.32 -12.94
N LEU A 30 1.38 -32.30 -12.08
CA LEU A 30 2.15 -33.54 -12.01
C LEU A 30 1.61 -34.55 -13.01
N LYS A 31 2.49 -35.08 -13.86
CA LYS A 31 2.15 -36.15 -14.84
C LYS A 31 2.08 -37.55 -14.22
N SER A 32 2.29 -37.67 -12.91
CA SER A 32 2.26 -38.92 -12.17
C SER A 32 0.85 -39.19 -11.63
N ASN A 33 0.39 -40.44 -11.74
CA ASN A 33 -0.91 -40.86 -11.22
C ASN A 33 -0.94 -41.01 -9.69
N ILE A 34 0.21 -40.91 -9.02
CA ILE A 34 0.31 -41.06 -7.55
C ILE A 34 1.33 -40.03 -7.02
N PRO A 35 0.96 -38.74 -6.93
CA PRO A 35 1.83 -37.72 -6.34
C PRO A 35 1.96 -37.96 -4.83
N VAL A 36 3.18 -37.83 -4.29
CA VAL A 36 3.45 -37.86 -2.85
C VAL A 36 3.98 -36.50 -2.44
N LEU A 37 3.21 -35.78 -1.61
CA LEU A 37 3.65 -34.51 -1.03
C LEU A 37 4.47 -34.82 0.23
N VAL A 38 5.72 -34.39 0.24
CA VAL A 38 6.58 -34.43 1.44
C VAL A 38 6.25 -33.26 2.35
N ASN A 39 6.57 -33.39 3.65
CA ASN A 39 6.40 -32.28 4.59
C ASN A 39 7.20 -31.05 4.13
N PRO A 40 6.61 -29.85 4.16
CA PRO A 40 7.31 -28.64 3.75
C PRO A 40 8.38 -28.26 4.78
N GLU A 41 9.51 -27.75 4.30
CA GLU A 41 10.48 -27.04 5.14
C GLU A 41 10.13 -25.55 5.13
N LEU A 42 9.94 -24.97 6.32
CA LEU A 42 9.59 -23.55 6.47
C LEU A 42 10.69 -22.83 7.26
N THR A 43 11.19 -21.75 6.69
CA THR A 43 12.13 -20.82 7.33
C THR A 43 11.52 -19.43 7.33
N PHE A 44 11.65 -18.71 8.44
CA PHE A 44 11.20 -17.33 8.57
C PHE A 44 12.28 -16.48 9.21
N GLU A 45 12.28 -15.19 8.89
CA GLU A 45 13.09 -14.19 9.57
C GLU A 45 12.28 -13.57 10.70
N LYS A 46 12.83 -13.54 11.91
CA LYS A 46 12.19 -12.87 13.04
C LYS A 46 12.47 -11.38 12.96
N THR A 47 11.45 -10.60 12.60
CA THR A 47 11.50 -9.14 12.58
C THR A 47 10.88 -8.55 13.86
N ILE A 48 11.17 -7.29 14.16
CA ILE A 48 10.51 -6.52 15.22
C ILE A 48 9.68 -5.45 14.52
N LYS A 49 8.37 -5.44 14.75
CA LYS A 49 7.43 -4.42 14.29
C LYS A 49 6.37 -4.23 15.37
N ASP A 50 5.87 -3.02 15.51
CA ASP A 50 4.78 -2.73 16.44
C ASP A 50 3.50 -3.44 15.98
N GLU A 51 2.76 -3.99 16.94
CA GLU A 51 1.49 -4.65 16.68
C GLU A 51 0.47 -3.60 16.20
N ILE A 52 -0.25 -3.91 15.13
CA ILE A 52 -1.37 -3.07 14.70
C ILE A 52 -2.46 -3.22 15.75
N PRO A 53 -2.82 -2.17 16.51
CA PRO A 53 -3.73 -2.31 17.64
C PRO A 53 -5.19 -2.28 17.15
N ILE A 54 -5.52 -3.14 16.19
CA ILE A 54 -6.89 -3.39 15.71
C ILE A 54 -7.33 -4.74 16.23
N GLN A 55 -8.48 -4.76 16.88
CA GLN A 55 -9.09 -5.97 17.39
C GLN A 55 -10.41 -6.24 16.69
N VAL A 56 -10.65 -7.48 16.26
CA VAL A 56 -11.98 -7.96 15.89
C VAL A 56 -12.80 -8.23 17.16
N LEU A 57 -14.01 -7.70 17.20
CA LEU A 57 -14.94 -7.94 18.30
C LEU A 57 -15.67 -9.28 18.10
N TYR A 58 -15.21 -10.30 18.82
CA TYR A 58 -15.81 -11.65 18.84
C TYR A 58 -17.05 -11.71 19.74
N ASP A 59 -18.04 -10.86 19.48
CA ASP A 59 -19.31 -10.83 20.20
C ASP A 59 -20.49 -11.18 19.27
N LYS A 60 -21.72 -10.82 19.68
CA LYS A 60 -22.94 -11.10 18.92
C LYS A 60 -23.03 -10.31 17.60
N THR A 61 -22.12 -9.38 17.34
CA THR A 61 -22.05 -8.60 16.10
C THR A 61 -21.29 -9.34 15.00
N LEU A 62 -20.49 -10.36 15.33
CA LEU A 62 -19.84 -11.22 14.34
C LEU A 62 -20.83 -12.27 13.82
N ILE A 63 -21.46 -11.96 12.70
CA ILE A 63 -22.61 -12.70 12.14
C ILE A 63 -22.24 -13.26 10.78
N LYS A 64 -22.33 -14.58 10.64
CA LYS A 64 -22.37 -15.26 9.34
C LYS A 64 -23.80 -15.27 8.82
N HIS A 65 -24.00 -14.89 7.57
CA HIS A 65 -25.30 -14.83 6.89
C HIS A 65 -25.55 -16.08 6.04
N ASP A 66 -26.81 -16.23 5.60
CA ASP A 66 -27.27 -17.42 4.86
C ASP A 66 -26.60 -17.57 3.47
N ASP A 67 -26.19 -16.47 2.86
CA ASP A 67 -25.43 -16.41 1.61
C ASP A 67 -23.91 -16.58 1.83
N GLY A 68 -23.49 -16.96 3.04
CA GLY A 68 -22.12 -17.33 3.38
C GLY A 68 -21.20 -16.17 3.75
N HIS A 69 -21.60 -14.92 3.55
CA HIS A 69 -20.80 -13.75 3.93
C HIS A 69 -20.77 -13.53 5.45
N ILE A 70 -19.81 -12.73 5.93
CA ILE A 70 -19.67 -12.40 7.34
C ILE A 70 -19.63 -10.89 7.55
N THR A 71 -20.37 -10.42 8.55
CA THR A 71 -20.30 -9.04 9.07
C THR A 71 -19.75 -9.06 10.48
N GLY A 72 -19.04 -8.03 10.88
CA GLY A 72 -18.56 -7.89 12.24
C GLY A 72 -18.11 -6.47 12.55
N LYS A 73 -17.49 -6.30 13.72
CA LYS A 73 -16.92 -5.03 14.15
C LYS A 73 -15.43 -5.17 14.43
N ILE A 74 -14.69 -4.12 14.09
CA ILE A 74 -13.31 -3.92 14.53
C ILE A 74 -13.21 -2.70 15.44
N GLN A 75 -12.23 -2.71 16.34
CA GLN A 75 -11.91 -1.60 17.23
C GLN A 75 -10.43 -1.28 17.20
N ASN A 76 -10.07 0.00 17.12
CA ASN A 76 -8.70 0.44 17.40
C ASN A 76 -8.50 0.53 18.91
N THR A 77 -7.68 -0.36 19.48
CA THR A 77 -7.34 -0.42 20.91
C THR A 77 -6.07 0.36 21.25
N GLY A 78 -5.44 0.96 20.25
CA GLY A 78 -4.21 1.74 20.38
C GLY A 78 -4.47 3.20 20.74
N ASN A 79 -3.37 3.97 20.73
CA ASN A 79 -3.37 5.40 21.01
C ASN A 79 -3.09 6.26 19.75
N GLN A 80 -2.96 5.63 18.58
CA GLN A 80 -2.70 6.28 17.30
C GLN A 80 -3.81 5.96 16.31
N THR A 81 -4.10 6.91 15.42
CA THR A 81 -4.97 6.71 14.26
C THR A 81 -4.32 5.72 13.30
N ILE A 82 -5.08 4.73 12.84
CA ILE A 82 -4.58 3.73 11.90
C ILE A 82 -5.22 4.00 10.55
N TYR A 83 -4.40 4.18 9.53
CA TYR A 83 -4.85 4.48 8.18
C TYR A 83 -4.88 3.21 7.33
N TYR A 84 -5.89 3.12 6.46
CA TYR A 84 -6.05 2.06 5.47
C TYR A 84 -6.04 0.62 6.00
N PRO A 85 -6.62 0.32 7.18
CA PRO A 85 -6.56 -1.03 7.71
C PRO A 85 -7.36 -2.01 6.84
N LYS A 86 -6.79 -3.19 6.65
CA LYS A 86 -7.48 -4.33 6.03
C LYS A 86 -7.51 -5.50 6.97
N LEU A 87 -8.58 -6.27 6.89
CA LEU A 87 -8.86 -7.41 7.72
C LEU A 87 -8.99 -8.62 6.80
N PHE A 88 -8.16 -9.63 7.03
CA PHE A 88 -8.22 -10.90 6.33
C PHE A 88 -8.89 -11.95 7.21
N ALA A 89 -9.54 -12.94 6.61
CA ALA A 89 -10.07 -14.10 7.31
C ALA A 89 -9.94 -15.38 6.47
N VAL A 90 -9.69 -16.51 7.14
CA VAL A 90 -9.71 -17.83 6.53
C VAL A 90 -11.14 -18.36 6.53
N VAL A 91 -11.59 -18.83 5.38
CA VAL A 91 -12.93 -19.41 5.19
C VAL A 91 -12.82 -20.92 5.24
N HIS A 92 -13.47 -21.54 6.22
CA HIS A 92 -13.45 -22.98 6.41
C HIS A 92 -14.75 -23.61 5.95
N GLY A 93 -14.62 -24.73 5.24
CA GLY A 93 -15.67 -25.74 5.14
C GLY A 93 -15.55 -26.73 6.30
N TYR A 94 -16.32 -27.81 6.24
CA TYR A 94 -16.37 -28.79 7.34
C TYR A 94 -14.98 -29.38 7.69
N ASP A 95 -14.21 -29.78 6.68
CA ASP A 95 -12.90 -30.45 6.86
C ASP A 95 -11.75 -29.86 6.01
N ARG A 96 -11.95 -28.66 5.43
CA ARG A 96 -10.96 -28.01 4.55
C ARG A 96 -11.04 -26.49 4.62
N VAL A 97 -9.92 -25.83 4.35
CA VAL A 97 -9.94 -24.41 3.99
C VAL A 97 -10.53 -24.29 2.59
N LEU A 98 -11.55 -23.47 2.44
CA LEU A 98 -12.22 -23.22 1.16
C LEU A 98 -11.64 -21.98 0.48
N ASP A 99 -11.39 -20.92 1.24
CA ASP A 99 -10.92 -19.65 0.70
C ASP A 99 -10.26 -18.76 1.76
N ILE A 100 -9.75 -17.62 1.33
CA ILE A 100 -9.24 -16.52 2.13
C ILE A 100 -9.92 -15.26 1.61
N THR A 101 -10.61 -14.55 2.49
CA THR A 101 -11.32 -13.30 2.13
C THR A 101 -10.75 -12.11 2.91
N GLN A 102 -11.21 -10.92 2.53
CA GLN A 102 -10.87 -9.66 3.17
C GLN A 102 -12.10 -8.75 3.27
N ASN A 103 -12.03 -7.70 4.11
CA ASN A 103 -13.07 -6.67 4.13
C ASN A 103 -13.22 -5.99 2.77
N ILE A 104 -14.47 -5.88 2.31
CA ILE A 104 -14.78 -5.23 1.03
C ILE A 104 -14.77 -3.72 1.16
N GLU A 105 -15.35 -3.22 2.25
CA GLU A 105 -15.46 -1.79 2.48
C GLU A 105 -14.08 -1.20 2.78
N PHE A 106 -13.74 -0.17 2.02
CA PHE A 106 -12.53 0.61 2.24
C PHE A 106 -12.64 1.37 3.57
N ILE A 107 -11.66 1.16 4.44
CA ILE A 107 -11.55 1.88 5.70
C ILE A 107 -10.42 2.88 5.53
N GLU A 108 -10.74 4.16 5.36
CA GLU A 108 -9.72 5.21 5.20
C GLU A 108 -8.84 5.32 6.45
N LYS A 109 -9.49 5.31 7.63
CA LYS A 109 -8.83 5.33 8.93
C LYS A 109 -9.73 4.79 10.03
N ILE A 110 -9.14 4.46 11.16
CA ILE A 110 -9.82 4.15 12.42
C ILE A 110 -9.11 4.87 13.57
N GLU A 111 -9.83 5.78 14.24
CA GLU A 111 -9.32 6.59 15.35
C GLU A 111 -9.18 5.77 16.64
N PRO A 112 -8.32 6.18 17.59
CA PRO A 112 -8.20 5.51 18.90
C PRO A 112 -9.56 5.30 19.59
N GLY A 113 -9.90 4.05 19.89
CA GLY A 113 -11.16 3.65 20.52
C GLY A 113 -12.37 3.55 19.58
N GLU A 114 -12.25 3.99 18.32
CA GLU A 114 -13.32 3.93 17.33
C GLU A 114 -13.66 2.47 16.98
N ILE A 115 -14.95 2.23 16.72
CA ILE A 115 -15.48 0.93 16.33
C ILE A 115 -16.12 1.07 14.95
N LEU A 116 -15.64 0.29 14.00
CA LEU A 116 -16.14 0.26 12.63
C LEU A 116 -16.74 -1.10 12.28
N ASP A 117 -17.73 -1.09 11.42
CA ASP A 117 -18.30 -2.29 10.83
C ASP A 117 -17.40 -2.79 9.68
N PHE A 118 -17.37 -4.11 9.47
CA PHE A 118 -16.76 -4.71 8.29
C PHE A 118 -17.67 -5.78 7.71
N THR A 119 -17.50 -6.02 6.41
CA THR A 119 -18.17 -7.09 5.68
C THR A 119 -17.17 -7.82 4.79
N MET A 120 -17.22 -9.15 4.76
CA MET A 120 -16.40 -9.99 3.88
C MET A 120 -17.26 -11.01 3.16
N TYR A 121 -16.97 -11.23 1.87
CA TYR A 121 -17.63 -12.23 1.05
C TYR A 121 -16.60 -13.27 0.59
N PRO A 122 -16.86 -14.57 0.81
CA PRO A 122 -16.07 -15.64 0.22
C PRO A 122 -16.45 -15.79 -1.25
N ASP A 123 -15.69 -16.56 -2.03
CA ASP A 123 -16.08 -16.90 -3.41
C ASP A 123 -17.53 -17.47 -3.44
N PRO A 124 -18.46 -16.89 -4.20
CA PRO A 124 -19.84 -17.40 -4.32
C PRO A 124 -19.96 -18.83 -4.84
N ALA A 125 -18.92 -19.39 -5.48
CA ALA A 125 -18.88 -20.80 -5.84
C ALA A 125 -18.80 -21.75 -4.63
N ILE A 126 -18.47 -21.25 -3.43
CA ILE A 126 -18.28 -22.04 -2.22
C ILE A 126 -19.18 -21.61 -1.05
N THR A 127 -20.03 -20.60 -1.21
CA THR A 127 -20.80 -19.99 -0.11
C THR A 127 -21.68 -21.00 0.64
N GLU A 128 -22.27 -21.97 -0.07
CA GLU A 128 -23.07 -23.05 0.52
C GLU A 128 -22.22 -24.02 1.38
N ASP A 129 -20.92 -24.15 1.09
CA ASP A 129 -19.99 -25.03 1.79
C ASP A 129 -19.33 -24.34 3.00
N VAL A 130 -19.51 -23.02 3.18
CA VAL A 130 -18.89 -22.26 4.26
C VAL A 130 -19.42 -22.73 5.61
N PHE A 131 -18.53 -23.23 6.46
CA PHE A 131 -18.84 -23.65 7.82
C PHE A 131 -18.60 -22.52 8.83
N TYR A 132 -17.41 -21.92 8.83
CA TYR A 132 -17.05 -20.80 9.71
C TYR A 132 -15.84 -20.01 9.19
N TYR A 133 -15.57 -18.87 9.83
CA TYR A 133 -14.41 -18.02 9.57
C TYR A 133 -13.44 -18.06 10.74
N SER A 134 -12.13 -18.02 10.46
CA SER A 134 -11.09 -18.00 11.48
C SER A 134 -9.90 -17.14 11.07
N CYS A 135 -8.92 -17.01 11.99
CA CYS A 135 -7.66 -16.30 11.76
C CYS A 135 -7.86 -14.88 11.20
N PHE A 136 -8.71 -14.10 11.87
CA PHE A 136 -8.90 -12.69 11.50
C PHE A 136 -7.62 -11.90 11.78
N GLY A 137 -6.95 -11.44 10.72
CA GLY A 137 -5.68 -10.73 10.79
C GLY A 137 -5.82 -9.31 10.26
N PRO A 138 -5.69 -8.27 11.10
CA PRO A 138 -5.53 -6.92 10.60
C PRO A 138 -4.14 -6.77 9.97
N VAL A 139 -4.08 -6.15 8.80
CA VAL A 139 -2.85 -5.72 8.14
C VAL A 139 -2.97 -4.25 7.80
N ASP A 140 -1.85 -3.55 7.84
CA ASP A 140 -1.79 -2.11 7.60
C ASP A 140 -1.78 -1.77 6.10
N MET A 141 -1.65 -2.76 5.21
CA MET A 141 -1.50 -2.54 3.77
C MET A 141 -1.81 -3.82 2.97
N SER A 142 -2.81 -3.83 2.07
CA SER A 142 -2.97 -4.88 1.05
C SER A 142 -2.30 -4.55 -0.29
N VAL A 143 -1.39 -3.58 -0.29
CA VAL A 143 -0.65 -3.26 -1.50
C VAL A 143 0.30 -4.42 -1.80
N VAL A 144 0.08 -5.08 -2.93
CA VAL A 144 0.90 -6.20 -3.37
C VAL A 144 2.09 -5.64 -4.14
N PRO A 145 3.33 -5.81 -3.66
CA PRO A 145 4.51 -5.30 -4.35
C PRO A 145 4.84 -6.17 -5.57
N ILE A 146 5.19 -5.52 -6.67
CA ILE A 146 5.73 -6.12 -7.88
C ILE A 146 7.07 -5.44 -8.17
N SER A 147 8.12 -6.25 -8.32
CA SER A 147 9.44 -5.77 -8.77
C SER A 147 9.67 -6.31 -10.17
N VAL A 148 9.89 -5.43 -11.14
CA VAL A 148 10.05 -5.77 -12.56
C VAL A 148 11.32 -5.13 -13.12
N GLU A 149 12.01 -5.84 -14.02
CA GLU A 149 13.15 -5.27 -14.73
C GLU A 149 12.68 -4.18 -15.72
N LYS A 150 13.33 -3.02 -15.66
CA LYS A 150 13.07 -1.88 -16.54
C LYS A 150 14.40 -1.23 -16.89
N ASN A 151 14.74 -1.18 -18.18
CA ASN A 151 16.04 -0.69 -18.65
C ASN A 151 17.20 -1.43 -17.96
N GLU A 152 18.13 -0.73 -17.32
CA GLU A 152 19.32 -1.32 -16.65
C GLU A 152 19.10 -1.62 -15.15
N GLY A 153 17.87 -1.55 -14.64
CA GLY A 153 17.60 -1.83 -13.23
C GLY A 153 16.19 -2.34 -12.93
N LYS A 154 15.77 -2.14 -11.68
CA LYS A 154 14.48 -2.62 -11.17
C LYS A 154 13.53 -1.45 -10.97
N PHE A 155 12.28 -1.66 -11.34
CA PHE A 155 11.17 -0.77 -11.08
C PHE A 155 10.23 -1.46 -10.10
N ASP A 156 10.12 -0.91 -8.91
CA ASP A 156 9.23 -1.42 -7.86
C ASP A 156 7.91 -0.64 -7.93
N LEU A 157 6.81 -1.39 -8.02
CA LEU A 157 5.46 -0.86 -8.04
C LEU A 157 4.59 -1.67 -7.09
N ARG A 158 3.40 -1.17 -6.76
CA ARG A 158 2.43 -1.92 -5.97
C ARG A 158 1.04 -1.77 -6.54
N TYR A 159 0.15 -2.67 -6.17
CA TYR A 159 -1.26 -2.54 -6.55
C TYR A 159 -2.18 -2.95 -5.41
N ASP A 160 -3.35 -2.36 -5.37
CA ASP A 160 -4.47 -2.82 -4.56
C ASP A 160 -5.60 -3.29 -5.47
N SER A 161 -6.06 -4.51 -5.25
CA SER A 161 -7.20 -5.06 -5.98
C SER A 161 -7.86 -6.18 -5.19
N PRO A 162 -9.15 -6.03 -4.83
CA PRO A 162 -9.92 -7.12 -4.25
C PRO A 162 -10.13 -8.23 -5.28
N GLY A 163 -9.64 -9.44 -5.00
CA GLY A 163 -9.96 -10.63 -5.79
C GLY A 163 -9.28 -10.78 -7.15
N THR A 164 -8.61 -9.74 -7.66
CA THR A 164 -7.81 -9.81 -8.89
C THR A 164 -6.33 -9.93 -8.59
N PHE A 165 -5.70 -10.94 -9.15
CA PHE A 165 -4.26 -11.17 -9.02
C PHE A 165 -3.52 -10.77 -10.30
N PHE A 166 -2.44 -10.00 -10.13
CA PHE A 166 -1.57 -9.54 -11.22
C PHE A 166 -0.19 -10.19 -11.12
N TYR A 167 0.31 -10.71 -12.24
CA TYR A 167 1.54 -11.51 -12.27
C TYR A 167 2.23 -11.46 -13.65
N ASP A 168 3.46 -11.98 -13.72
CA ASP A 168 4.24 -12.03 -14.98
C ASP A 168 4.42 -10.65 -15.62
N ALA A 169 4.68 -9.66 -14.76
CA ALA A 169 4.91 -8.27 -15.16
C ALA A 169 6.23 -8.13 -15.93
N LYS A 170 6.20 -7.40 -17.04
CA LYS A 170 7.38 -7.10 -17.87
C LYS A 170 7.24 -5.77 -18.59
N TYR A 171 8.34 -5.05 -18.71
CA TYR A 171 8.41 -3.90 -19.61
C TYR A 171 8.75 -4.31 -21.04
N ASP A 172 8.34 -3.49 -22.00
CA ASP A 172 8.86 -3.52 -23.36
C ASP A 172 10.34 -3.10 -23.41
N GLU A 173 11.00 -3.32 -24.55
CA GLU A 173 12.43 -3.00 -24.71
C GLU A 173 12.76 -1.51 -24.50
N GLN A 174 11.77 -0.63 -24.66
CA GLN A 174 11.94 0.81 -24.48
C GLN A 174 11.68 1.26 -23.04
N GLY A 175 11.13 0.38 -22.20
CA GLY A 175 10.75 0.68 -20.83
C GLY A 175 9.61 1.69 -20.73
N THR A 176 8.73 1.75 -21.73
CA THR A 176 7.62 2.71 -21.84
C THR A 176 6.24 2.09 -21.69
N ALA A 177 6.13 0.76 -21.80
CA ALA A 177 4.91 0.01 -21.63
C ALA A 177 5.13 -1.20 -20.71
N LEU A 178 4.28 -1.33 -19.70
CA LEU A 178 4.25 -2.43 -18.74
C LEU A 178 3.11 -3.38 -19.11
N THR A 179 3.45 -4.63 -19.39
CA THR A 179 2.49 -5.71 -19.60
C THR A 179 2.41 -6.59 -18.37
N ILE A 180 1.20 -6.91 -17.90
CA ILE A 180 0.96 -7.76 -16.72
C ILE A 180 -0.22 -8.69 -16.98
N ARG A 181 -0.12 -9.96 -16.60
CA ARG A 181 -1.26 -10.90 -16.66
C ARG A 181 -2.17 -10.67 -15.47
N SER A 182 -3.48 -10.71 -15.70
CA SER A 182 -4.49 -10.58 -14.66
C SER A 182 -5.39 -11.81 -14.58
N THR A 183 -5.86 -12.11 -13.39
CA THR A 183 -6.91 -13.12 -13.17
C THR A 183 -7.81 -12.67 -12.03
N ASN A 184 -9.06 -12.38 -12.37
CA ASN A 184 -10.14 -12.13 -11.42
C ASN A 184 -11.00 -13.40 -11.31
N SER A 185 -11.11 -13.96 -10.12
CA SER A 185 -11.96 -15.13 -9.87
C SER A 185 -13.33 -14.75 -9.31
N TYR A 186 -13.56 -13.49 -8.97
CA TYR A 186 -14.77 -13.04 -8.29
C TYR A 186 -15.93 -12.89 -9.30
N PRO A 187 -17.18 -13.23 -8.93
CA PRO A 187 -18.33 -13.19 -9.83
C PRO A 187 -19.05 -11.84 -9.86
N PHE A 188 -18.48 -10.81 -9.25
CA PHE A 188 -18.96 -9.43 -9.33
C PHE A 188 -17.80 -8.50 -9.74
N PRO A 189 -18.13 -7.31 -10.29
CA PRO A 189 -17.11 -6.34 -10.68
C PRO A 189 -16.28 -5.93 -9.46
N THR A 190 -14.98 -5.79 -9.68
CA THR A 190 -14.01 -5.29 -8.67
C THR A 190 -13.25 -4.11 -9.26
N TYR A 191 -12.19 -3.67 -8.60
CA TYR A 191 -11.30 -2.63 -9.11
C TYR A 191 -9.85 -3.07 -9.00
N ALA A 192 -8.98 -2.45 -9.76
CA ALA A 192 -7.55 -2.44 -9.53
C ALA A 192 -7.06 -1.00 -9.45
N ASN A 193 -6.21 -0.72 -8.46
CA ASN A 193 -5.48 0.53 -8.34
C ASN A 193 -3.99 0.24 -8.30
N PHE A 194 -3.27 0.62 -9.34
CA PHE A 194 -1.82 0.51 -9.39
C PHE A 194 -1.19 1.79 -8.89
N GLU A 195 -0.15 1.63 -8.08
CA GLU A 195 0.68 2.72 -7.60
C GLU A 195 2.10 2.60 -8.16
N PHE A 196 2.56 3.64 -8.85
CA PHE A 196 3.86 3.72 -9.48
C PHE A 196 4.68 4.88 -8.93
N PRO A 197 5.97 4.69 -8.64
CA PRO A 197 6.85 5.83 -8.39
C PRO A 197 6.97 6.68 -9.66
N PRO A 198 7.03 8.02 -9.54
CA PRO A 198 7.18 8.90 -10.68
C PRO A 198 8.59 8.78 -11.26
N ILE A 199 8.74 8.85 -12.58
CA ILE A 199 10.04 8.98 -13.26
C ILE A 199 10.29 10.45 -13.57
N SER A 200 9.33 11.12 -14.22
CA SER A 200 9.39 12.58 -14.46
C SER A 200 8.32 13.37 -13.71
N GLY A 201 7.28 12.69 -13.21
CA GLY A 201 6.10 13.33 -12.62
C GLY A 201 5.15 13.94 -13.66
N ASN A 202 5.39 13.76 -14.95
CA ASN A 202 4.57 14.27 -16.06
C ASN A 202 4.00 13.15 -16.95
N GLU A 203 4.13 11.90 -16.52
CA GLU A 203 3.62 10.74 -17.23
C GLU A 203 2.12 10.85 -17.52
N LYS A 204 1.71 10.31 -18.66
CA LYS A 204 0.31 10.23 -19.06
C LYS A 204 0.03 8.83 -19.51
N PHE A 205 -0.76 8.11 -18.72
CA PHE A 205 -0.96 6.71 -18.95
C PHE A 205 -2.01 6.45 -20.04
N SER A 206 -1.93 5.26 -20.62
CA SER A 206 -3.01 4.64 -21.37
C SER A 206 -3.10 3.18 -20.96
N VAL A 207 -4.31 2.68 -20.75
CA VAL A 207 -4.55 1.35 -20.22
C VAL A 207 -5.37 0.53 -21.21
N THR A 208 -4.92 -0.68 -21.50
CA THR A 208 -5.65 -1.64 -22.34
C THR A 208 -5.72 -3.00 -21.65
N ILE A 209 -6.78 -3.76 -21.95
CA ILE A 209 -6.88 -5.18 -21.59
C ILE A 209 -7.07 -5.98 -22.88
N ASN A 210 -6.18 -6.95 -23.10
CA ASN A 210 -6.14 -7.75 -24.33
C ASN A 210 -6.03 -6.90 -25.61
N GLY A 211 -5.41 -5.72 -25.52
CA GLY A 211 -5.23 -4.77 -26.62
C GLY A 211 -6.38 -3.79 -26.84
N GLU A 212 -7.50 -3.94 -26.12
CA GLU A 212 -8.63 -3.01 -26.20
C GLU A 212 -8.52 -1.95 -25.09
N PRO A 213 -8.63 -0.64 -25.42
CA PRO A 213 -8.62 0.43 -24.43
C PRO A 213 -9.75 0.30 -23.42
N ILE A 214 -9.46 0.62 -22.16
CA ILE A 214 -10.45 0.65 -21.07
C ILE A 214 -10.55 2.05 -20.46
N ASP A 215 -11.68 2.30 -19.79
CA ASP A 215 -11.82 3.47 -18.94
C ASP A 215 -11.00 3.30 -17.67
N PHE A 216 -10.26 4.35 -17.30
CA PHE A 216 -9.44 4.38 -16.09
C PHE A 216 -9.29 5.82 -15.60
N ILE A 217 -8.89 5.97 -14.34
CA ILE A 217 -8.55 7.24 -13.71
C ILE A 217 -7.06 7.22 -13.40
N GLN A 218 -6.38 8.33 -13.71
CA GLN A 218 -5.05 8.60 -13.19
C GLN A 218 -5.08 9.76 -12.21
N SER A 219 -4.34 9.66 -11.11
CA SER A 219 -4.11 10.73 -10.15
C SER A 219 -2.72 10.60 -9.56
N MET A 220 -2.25 11.65 -8.87
CA MET A 220 -1.00 11.61 -8.12
C MET A 220 -1.31 11.86 -6.65
N ASP A 221 -0.73 11.07 -5.76
CA ASP A 221 -0.87 11.30 -4.33
C ASP A 221 0.09 12.37 -3.81
N GLN A 222 -0.01 12.63 -2.51
CA GLN A 222 0.82 13.63 -1.85
C GLN A 222 2.30 13.28 -1.89
N MET A 223 2.67 12.00 -1.94
CA MET A 223 4.07 11.54 -2.02
C MET A 223 4.61 11.56 -3.46
N GLY A 224 3.78 11.93 -4.44
CA GLY A 224 4.14 12.00 -5.85
C GLY A 224 3.97 10.69 -6.59
N TYR A 225 3.39 9.66 -5.99
CA TYR A 225 3.13 8.41 -6.68
C TYR A 225 1.92 8.55 -7.58
N TRP A 226 2.05 7.96 -8.77
CA TRP A 226 0.94 7.81 -9.69
C TRP A 226 0.02 6.70 -9.24
N HIS A 227 -1.27 6.98 -9.20
CA HIS A 227 -2.36 6.03 -9.04
C HIS A 227 -3.04 5.84 -10.39
N VAL A 228 -3.19 4.59 -10.84
CA VAL A 228 -3.90 4.20 -12.06
C VAL A 228 -4.97 3.19 -11.67
N ALA A 229 -6.22 3.66 -11.63
CA ALA A 229 -7.36 2.91 -11.13
C ALA A 229 -8.37 2.61 -12.24
N PHE A 230 -8.88 1.39 -12.28
CA PHE A 230 -9.90 0.94 -13.25
C PHE A 230 -10.74 -0.21 -12.71
N ASP A 231 -11.93 -0.39 -13.31
CA ASP A 231 -12.83 -1.49 -12.98
C ASP A 231 -12.35 -2.80 -13.60
N VAL A 232 -12.53 -3.90 -12.88
CA VAL A 232 -12.17 -5.25 -13.32
C VAL A 232 -13.43 -6.10 -13.41
N GLU A 233 -13.69 -6.63 -14.60
CA GLU A 233 -14.85 -7.47 -14.88
C GLU A 233 -14.84 -8.77 -14.07
N PRO A 234 -16.03 -9.29 -13.69
CA PRO A 234 -16.17 -10.59 -13.04
C PRO A 234 -15.52 -11.73 -13.81
N GLN A 235 -14.96 -12.71 -13.10
CA GLN A 235 -14.49 -13.99 -13.63
C GLN A 235 -13.65 -13.84 -14.91
N SER A 236 -12.79 -12.82 -14.94
CA SER A 236 -12.06 -12.42 -16.12
C SER A 236 -10.58 -12.79 -16.04
N GLN A 237 -9.97 -12.98 -17.22
CA GLN A 237 -8.53 -13.10 -17.37
C GLN A 237 -8.10 -12.25 -18.54
N GLY A 238 -6.91 -11.68 -18.44
CA GLY A 238 -6.40 -10.85 -19.53
C GLY A 238 -4.95 -10.50 -19.40
N ILE A 239 -4.50 -9.78 -20.42
CA ILE A 239 -3.21 -9.12 -20.45
C ILE A 239 -3.49 -7.63 -20.34
N LEU A 240 -3.18 -7.08 -19.17
CA LEU A 240 -3.17 -5.65 -18.92
C LEU A 240 -1.92 -5.05 -19.57
N GLU A 241 -2.07 -3.94 -20.27
CA GLU A 241 -0.96 -3.09 -20.69
C GLU A 241 -1.19 -1.68 -20.20
N ILE A 242 -0.22 -1.14 -19.45
CA ILE A 242 -0.16 0.25 -19.04
C ILE A 242 1.02 0.88 -19.78
N SER A 243 0.75 1.85 -20.64
CA SER A 243 1.76 2.57 -21.42
C SER A 243 1.83 4.03 -21.00
N GLY A 244 2.88 4.75 -21.45
CA GLY A 244 3.08 6.16 -21.13
C GLY A 244 4.10 6.42 -20.02
N PHE A 245 4.86 5.40 -19.63
CA PHE A 245 6.01 5.57 -18.74
C PHE A 245 7.15 6.28 -19.48
N ASP A 246 7.83 7.19 -18.78
CA ASP A 246 9.07 7.76 -19.29
C ASP A 246 10.23 6.77 -19.25
N LYS A 247 11.27 7.07 -20.03
CA LYS A 247 12.50 6.27 -20.08
C LYS A 247 13.32 6.45 -18.80
N GLY A 248 14.05 5.41 -18.41
CA GLY A 248 14.85 5.40 -17.20
C GLY A 248 14.17 4.68 -16.03
N LEU A 249 14.69 4.94 -14.84
CA LEU A 249 14.17 4.49 -13.56
C LEU A 249 13.69 5.71 -12.78
N PRO A 250 12.79 5.53 -11.80
CA PRO A 250 12.43 6.62 -10.89
C PRO A 250 13.70 7.17 -10.23
N PRO A 251 13.79 8.49 -10.01
CA PRO A 251 14.84 9.06 -9.17
C PRO A 251 14.76 8.43 -7.78
N ASP A 252 15.86 8.49 -7.00
CA ASP A 252 15.83 8.06 -5.60
C ASP A 252 14.61 8.66 -4.91
N MET A 253 13.81 7.78 -4.31
CA MET A 253 12.48 8.14 -3.83
C MET A 253 12.58 9.28 -2.82
N PRO A 254 11.92 10.43 -3.09
CA PRO A 254 12.05 11.57 -2.20
C PRO A 254 11.40 11.20 -0.87
N LEU A 255 12.14 11.41 0.23
CA LEU A 255 11.62 11.26 1.58
C LEU A 255 10.62 12.37 1.91
N VAL A 256 10.63 13.43 1.10
CA VAL A 256 9.77 14.58 1.23
C VAL A 256 8.80 14.66 0.03
N PRO A 257 7.48 14.77 0.27
CA PRO A 257 6.50 15.06 -0.75
C PRO A 257 6.94 16.11 -1.78
N MET A 258 6.75 15.82 -3.07
CA MET A 258 7.12 16.74 -4.15
C MET A 258 6.43 18.11 -4.03
N TRP A 259 5.19 18.15 -3.54
CA TRP A 259 4.49 19.42 -3.34
C TRP A 259 5.11 20.26 -2.22
N VAL A 260 5.65 19.64 -1.16
CA VAL A 260 6.36 20.37 -0.09
C VAL A 260 7.65 20.97 -0.65
N LYS A 261 8.34 20.24 -1.52
CA LYS A 261 9.53 20.72 -2.24
C LYS A 261 9.18 21.91 -3.14
N GLN A 262 8.11 21.80 -3.92
CA GLN A 262 7.60 22.89 -4.75
C GLN A 262 7.19 24.13 -3.93
N SER A 263 6.50 23.94 -2.80
CA SER A 263 6.19 25.03 -1.87
C SER A 263 7.46 25.67 -1.30
N GLY A 264 8.50 24.87 -1.03
CA GLY A 264 9.81 25.36 -0.64
C GLY A 264 10.46 26.26 -1.69
N ASP A 265 10.40 25.88 -2.97
CA ASP A 265 10.94 26.70 -4.06
C ASP A 265 10.24 28.06 -4.12
N TRP A 266 8.90 28.05 -4.12
CA TRP A 266 8.09 29.25 -4.08
C TRP A 266 8.39 30.11 -2.84
N TRP A 267 8.62 29.50 -1.69
CA TRP A 267 8.91 30.24 -0.47
C TRP A 267 10.31 30.88 -0.50
N SER A 268 11.31 30.13 -0.95
CA SER A 268 12.69 30.59 -1.06
C SER A 268 12.85 31.73 -2.08
N THR A 269 12.05 31.70 -3.16
CA THR A 269 12.00 32.74 -4.20
C THR A 269 11.02 33.88 -3.87
N GLY A 270 10.33 33.82 -2.73
CA GLY A 270 9.44 34.87 -2.24
C GLY A 270 8.07 34.95 -2.93
N GLN A 271 7.65 33.89 -3.60
CA GLN A 271 6.34 33.78 -4.25
C GLN A 271 5.22 33.48 -3.25
N ILE A 272 5.52 32.75 -2.16
CA ILE A 272 4.57 32.48 -1.06
C ILE A 272 5.10 33.01 0.28
N VAL A 273 4.18 33.29 1.21
CA VAL A 273 4.51 33.79 2.55
C VAL A 273 4.89 32.67 3.52
N ASP A 274 5.51 33.04 4.65
CA ASP A 274 5.96 32.09 5.68
C ASP A 274 4.86 31.12 6.12
N SER A 275 3.64 31.61 6.37
CA SER A 275 2.51 30.77 6.79
C SER A 275 2.11 29.72 5.75
N GLU A 276 2.22 30.03 4.45
CA GLU A 276 1.88 29.08 3.38
C GLU A 276 2.92 27.96 3.27
N PHE A 277 4.21 28.27 3.51
CA PHE A 277 5.24 27.24 3.57
C PHE A 277 5.16 26.39 4.85
N LEU A 278 4.78 26.99 5.98
CA LEU A 278 4.62 26.28 7.25
C LEU A 278 3.55 25.18 7.19
N GLU A 279 2.53 25.28 6.34
CA GLU A 279 1.59 24.18 6.09
C GLU A 279 2.30 22.92 5.56
N GLY A 280 3.33 23.10 4.72
CA GLY A 280 4.20 22.01 4.26
C GLY A 280 5.00 21.38 5.38
N ILE A 281 5.60 22.19 6.26
CA ILE A 281 6.37 21.68 7.40
C ILE A 281 5.45 21.00 8.42
N LYS A 282 4.26 21.58 8.66
CA LYS A 282 3.22 21.01 9.50
C LYS A 282 2.82 19.62 9.01
N PHE A 283 2.60 19.48 7.71
CA PHE A 283 2.33 18.18 7.11
C PHE A 283 3.44 17.15 7.40
N LEU A 284 4.72 17.53 7.27
CA LEU A 284 5.83 16.62 7.56
C LEU A 284 5.87 16.17 9.03
N VAL A 285 5.47 17.04 9.96
CA VAL A 285 5.35 16.71 11.38
C VAL A 285 4.13 15.82 11.64
N ASP A 286 2.97 16.20 11.12
CA ASP A 286 1.70 15.48 11.31
C ASP A 286 1.76 14.06 10.72
N THR A 287 2.49 13.88 9.61
CA THR A 287 2.73 12.57 8.98
C THR A 287 3.94 11.81 9.54
N GLN A 288 4.57 12.34 10.59
CA GLN A 288 5.73 11.75 11.26
C GLN A 288 6.97 11.54 10.37
N ILE A 289 7.06 12.24 9.23
CA ILE A 289 8.29 12.33 8.43
C ILE A 289 9.36 13.10 9.23
N ILE A 290 8.93 14.10 10.01
CA ILE A 290 9.74 14.75 11.04
C ILE A 290 9.22 14.34 12.41
N GLU A 291 9.96 13.47 13.10
CA GLU A 291 9.64 13.08 14.48
C GLU A 291 10.19 14.11 15.49
N ILE A 292 9.30 14.74 16.26
CA ILE A 292 9.66 15.73 17.30
C ILE A 292 9.34 15.15 18.68
N SER A 293 10.34 15.07 19.56
CA SER A 293 10.20 14.43 20.88
C SER A 293 9.50 15.30 21.94
N THR A 294 9.34 16.60 21.70
CA THR A 294 8.75 17.55 22.66
C THR A 294 8.15 18.76 21.96
N LEU A 295 6.85 18.98 22.10
CA LEU A 295 6.23 20.29 21.85
C LEU A 295 5.38 20.65 23.08
N GLU A 296 5.90 21.51 23.95
CA GLU A 296 5.00 22.30 24.78
C GLU A 296 4.31 23.32 23.87
N SER A 297 2.98 23.45 23.97
CA SER A 297 2.21 24.38 23.16
C SER A 297 2.58 25.83 23.49
N SER A 298 3.56 26.39 22.79
CA SER A 298 3.93 27.81 22.90
C SER A 298 3.00 28.67 22.06
N SER A 299 2.11 29.40 22.72
CA SER A 299 1.20 30.38 22.12
C SER A 299 1.91 31.70 21.81
N SER A 300 2.76 31.77 20.79
CA SER A 300 3.33 33.05 20.32
C SER A 300 3.27 33.19 18.82
N SER A 301 2.29 33.96 18.34
CA SER A 301 1.97 34.21 16.94
C SER A 301 2.82 35.30 16.26
N ASP A 302 3.94 35.71 16.86
CA ASP A 302 4.72 36.88 16.41
C ASP A 302 6.19 36.58 16.05
N LEU A 303 6.63 35.32 16.05
CA LEU A 303 7.98 34.95 15.61
C LEU A 303 8.05 34.91 14.08
N LYS A 304 8.70 35.92 13.48
CA LYS A 304 9.01 35.92 12.05
C LYS A 304 10.14 34.95 11.76
N ILE A 305 9.93 34.09 10.76
CA ILE A 305 10.96 33.15 10.32
C ILE A 305 12.19 33.96 9.85
N PRO A 306 13.40 33.69 10.40
CA PRO A 306 14.60 34.42 10.00
C PRO A 306 14.92 34.20 8.50
N GLN A 307 15.18 35.25 7.75
CA GLN A 307 15.35 35.15 6.28
C GLN A 307 16.46 34.19 5.82
N TRP A 308 17.47 33.93 6.65
CA TRP A 308 18.54 33.00 6.31
C TRP A 308 18.04 31.55 6.17
N THR A 309 16.91 31.18 6.77
CA THR A 309 16.35 29.82 6.63
C THR A 309 15.87 29.56 5.19
N LYS A 310 15.49 30.60 4.44
CA LYS A 310 15.17 30.49 3.00
C LYS A 310 16.37 30.00 2.19
N THR A 311 17.59 30.29 2.62
CA THR A 311 18.82 29.80 1.97
C THR A 311 18.93 28.28 2.08
N VAL A 312 18.53 27.69 3.21
CA VAL A 312 18.52 26.23 3.39
C VAL A 312 17.52 25.59 2.40
N VAL A 313 16.32 26.17 2.28
CA VAL A 313 15.30 25.68 1.36
C VAL A 313 15.71 25.87 -0.10
N GLY A 314 16.42 26.97 -0.42
CA GLY A 314 17.03 27.18 -1.72
C GLY A 314 18.06 26.09 -2.05
N TRP A 315 18.99 25.79 -1.14
CA TRP A 315 19.95 24.69 -1.30
C TRP A 315 19.29 23.33 -1.52
N TRP A 316 18.18 23.07 -0.84
CA TRP A 316 17.43 21.83 -1.00
C TRP A 316 16.77 21.72 -2.39
N ASN A 317 16.22 22.81 -2.92
CA ASN A 317 15.65 22.83 -4.27
C ASN A 317 16.71 22.76 -5.37
N GLU A 318 17.89 23.34 -5.14
CA GLU A 318 19.04 23.27 -6.04
C GLU A 318 19.83 21.96 -5.92
N GLU A 319 19.30 20.96 -5.20
CA GLU A 319 19.91 19.65 -4.95
C GLU A 319 21.32 19.71 -4.32
N GLN A 320 21.62 20.81 -3.61
CA GLN A 320 22.88 20.98 -2.87
C GLN A 320 22.86 20.28 -1.51
N ILE A 321 21.66 20.02 -0.99
CA ILE A 321 21.43 19.17 0.20
C ILE A 321 20.34 18.15 -0.11
N SER A 322 20.47 16.96 0.46
CA SER A 322 19.52 15.85 0.36
C SER A 322 18.26 16.08 1.18
N ASP A 323 17.22 15.28 0.91
CA ASP A 323 15.98 15.28 1.72
C ASP A 323 16.27 14.97 3.20
N ASP A 324 17.15 14.02 3.49
CA ASP A 324 17.58 13.70 4.87
C ASP A 324 18.20 14.91 5.57
N GLU A 325 19.13 15.60 4.90
CA GLU A 325 19.80 16.79 5.44
C GLU A 325 18.80 17.92 5.66
N PHE A 326 17.88 18.14 4.72
CA PHE A 326 16.79 19.10 4.85
C PHE A 326 15.92 18.77 6.07
N LEU A 327 15.46 17.53 6.22
CA LEU A 327 14.62 17.08 7.33
C LEU A 327 15.32 17.24 8.69
N ILE A 328 16.61 16.90 8.78
CA ILE A 328 17.44 17.10 9.98
C ILE A 328 17.54 18.58 10.33
N ILE A 329 17.74 19.46 9.34
CA ILE A 329 17.85 20.91 9.58
C ILE A 329 16.50 21.45 10.06
N ILE A 330 15.39 21.16 9.36
CA ILE A 330 14.06 21.62 9.75
C ILE A 330 13.70 21.14 11.16
N LYS A 331 13.95 19.86 11.49
CA LYS A 331 13.79 19.33 12.83
C LYS A 331 14.51 20.17 13.88
N ASN A 332 15.80 20.47 13.64
CA ASN A 332 16.60 21.32 14.53
C ASN A 332 16.05 22.75 14.66
N LEU A 333 15.49 23.32 13.60
CA LEU A 333 14.89 24.65 13.63
C LEU A 333 13.60 24.68 14.47
N ILE A 334 12.81 23.61 14.41
CA ILE A 334 11.59 23.47 15.22
C ILE A 334 11.95 23.23 16.69
N GLU A 335 12.89 22.32 16.97
CA GLU A 335 13.36 22.03 18.34
C GLU A 335 13.99 23.24 19.04
N ARG A 336 14.49 24.22 18.27
CA ARG A 336 15.06 25.47 18.77
C ARG A 336 14.07 26.65 18.77
N GLU A 337 12.80 26.40 18.47
CA GLU A 337 11.73 27.41 18.37
C GLU A 337 12.04 28.54 17.38
N ILE A 338 12.88 28.27 16.37
CA ILE A 338 13.18 29.20 15.26
C ILE A 338 12.06 29.14 14.22
N ILE A 339 11.49 27.95 14.03
CA ILE A 339 10.27 27.68 13.26
C ILE A 339 9.22 27.17 14.23
N VAL A 340 7.98 27.67 14.11
CA VAL A 340 6.83 27.26 14.93
C VAL A 340 5.73 26.78 13.97
N VAL A 341 5.15 25.60 14.24
CA VAL A 341 4.22 24.86 13.34
C VAL A 341 2.97 24.35 14.07
#